data_AF-A0AAW0Y138-F1
#
_entry.id   AF-A0AAW0Y138-F1
#
_cell.length_a   1.000
_cell.length_b   1.000
_cell.length_c   1.000
_cell.angle_alpha   90.00
_cell.angle_beta   90.00
_cell.angle_gamma   90.00
#
_symmetry.space_group_name_H-M   'P 1'
#
loop_
_entity.id
_entity.type
_entity.pdbx_description
1 polymer ?
#
loop_
_entity_poly.entity_id
_entity_poly.type
_entity_poly.pdbx_seq_one_letter_code
_entity_poly.pdbx_strand_id
1 'polypeptide(L)'
;LRTAMDKIGEWQVDKYARTTAHGRDWETVKNSATRPLLLILTKGGVLKVEAGRVLLEYWDLMNTRDVKAHRRAHSLLFICTAKGVGRKWRVMFSGGIPAAE
;
A
#
# COMPACT_ATOMS: atom_id res chain seq x y z
N LEU A 1 -2.82 0.88 26.32
CA LEU A 1 -3.34 -0.39 25.75
C LEU A 1 -4.58 -0.13 24.89
N ARG A 2 -4.47 0.62 23.78
CA ARG A 2 -5.56 0.82 22.81
C ARG A 2 -4.96 1.24 21.47
N THR A 3 -4.54 0.29 20.65
CA THR A 3 -4.00 0.59 19.31
C THR A 3 -4.54 -0.37 18.23
N ALA A 4 -5.38 -1.32 18.62
CA ALA A 4 -6.00 -2.29 17.70
C ALA A 4 -7.37 -1.84 17.15
N MET A 5 -7.99 -0.77 17.68
CA MET A 5 -9.42 -0.47 17.43
C MET A 5 -9.75 0.29 16.13
N ASP A 6 -8.74 0.78 15.39
CA ASP A 6 -8.95 1.69 14.24
C ASP A 6 -8.66 1.09 12.87
N LYS A 7 -8.45 -0.22 12.74
CA LYS A 7 -8.19 -0.87 11.45
C LYS A 7 -9.48 -1.49 10.90
N ILE A 8 -9.75 -1.27 9.61
CA ILE A 8 -10.74 -2.03 8.82
C ILE A 8 -10.10 -3.36 8.38
N GLY A 9 -8.84 -3.30 7.95
CA GLY A 9 -8.11 -4.48 7.54
C GLY A 9 -6.60 -4.28 7.63
N GLU A 10 -5.92 -5.40 7.83
CA GLU A 10 -4.47 -5.51 7.83
C GLU A 10 -4.10 -6.78 7.08
N TRP A 11 -3.24 -6.64 6.07
CA TRP A 11 -2.84 -7.73 5.22
C TRP A 11 -1.33 -7.75 5.06
N GLN A 12 -0.74 -8.91 5.31
CA GLN A 12 0.65 -9.14 4.98
C GLN A 12 0.83 -9.18 3.47
N VAL A 13 1.84 -8.47 2.98
CA VAL A 13 2.20 -8.45 1.56
C VAL A 13 3.63 -8.95 1.40
N ASP A 14 3.92 -9.62 0.29
CA ASP A 14 5.24 -10.21 0.03
C ASP A 14 6.25 -9.20 -0.48
N LYS A 15 5.76 -8.24 -1.26
CA LYS A 15 6.60 -7.25 -1.91
C LYS A 15 5.82 -5.98 -2.16
N TYR A 16 6.49 -4.88 -1.88
CA TYR A 16 6.12 -3.53 -2.25
C TYR A 16 7.05 -3.05 -3.37
N ALA A 17 6.53 -2.21 -4.26
CA ALA A 17 7.34 -1.49 -5.23
C ALA A 17 6.75 -0.11 -5.52
N ARG A 18 7.60 0.89 -5.73
CA ARG A 18 7.22 2.23 -6.21
C ARG A 18 8.09 2.68 -7.35
N THR A 19 7.55 3.52 -8.22
CA THR A 19 8.32 4.15 -9.28
C THR A 19 9.35 5.12 -8.71
N THR A 20 10.55 5.17 -9.28
CA THR A 20 11.54 6.22 -9.02
C THR A 20 11.03 7.59 -9.48
N ALA A 21 11.72 8.67 -9.12
CA ALA A 21 11.31 10.04 -9.45
C ALA A 21 11.08 10.28 -10.96
N HIS A 22 11.76 9.52 -11.83
CA HIS A 22 11.62 9.62 -13.28
C HIS A 22 10.62 8.62 -13.88
N GLY A 23 9.92 7.82 -13.06
CA GLY A 23 8.81 6.96 -13.49
C GLY A 23 9.20 5.70 -14.29
N ARG A 24 10.48 5.51 -14.62
CA ARG A 24 10.95 4.41 -15.48
C ARG A 24 11.29 3.14 -14.69
N ASP A 25 11.88 3.30 -13.52
CA ASP A 25 12.37 2.18 -12.71
C ASP A 25 11.52 1.99 -11.45
N TRP A 26 11.67 0.82 -10.82
CA TRP A 26 10.95 0.46 -9.60
C TRP A 26 11.93 0.21 -8.45
N GLU A 27 11.77 0.97 -7.37
CA GLU A 27 12.35 0.62 -6.07
C GLU A 27 11.47 -0.44 -5.42
N THR A 28 12.08 -1.47 -4.83
CA THR A 28 11.33 -2.58 -4.25
C THR A 28 11.75 -2.91 -2.83
N VAL A 29 10.78 -3.28 -2.00
CA VAL A 29 11.00 -3.81 -0.66
C VAL A 29 10.35 -5.19 -0.61
N LYS A 30 11.08 -6.19 -0.11
CA LYS A 30 10.58 -7.54 0.12
C LYS A 30 10.23 -7.72 1.59
N ASN A 31 9.20 -8.51 1.83
CA ASN A 31 8.81 -8.93 3.16
C ASN A 31 9.90 -9.79 3.79
N SER A 32 10.13 -9.64 5.08
CA SER A 32 11.05 -10.48 5.84
C SER A 32 10.60 -10.61 7.30
N ALA A 33 11.12 -11.62 7.99
CA ALA A 33 10.82 -11.83 9.40
C ALA A 33 11.19 -10.63 10.29
N THR A 34 12.24 -9.89 9.94
CA THR A 34 12.70 -8.72 10.71
C THR A 34 12.04 -7.41 10.27
N ARG A 35 11.44 -7.38 9.07
CA ARG A 35 10.76 -6.21 8.50
C ARG A 35 9.48 -6.67 7.80
N PRO A 36 8.44 -7.04 8.58
CA PRO A 36 7.18 -7.48 8.01
C PRO A 36 6.57 -6.36 7.17
N LEU A 37 6.14 -6.70 5.96
CA LEU A 37 5.43 -5.78 5.08
C LEU A 37 3.93 -5.91 5.25
N LEU A 38 3.28 -4.81 5.63
CA LEU A 38 1.85 -4.76 5.92
C LEU A 38 1.17 -3.67 5.08
N LEU A 39 0.04 -4.01 4.46
CA LEU A 39 -0.94 -3.07 3.93
C LEU A 39 -2.05 -2.91 4.97
N ILE A 40 -2.35 -1.69 5.37
CA ILE A 40 -3.33 -1.39 6.42
C ILE A 40 -4.33 -0.37 5.91
N LEU A 41 -5.62 -0.65 6.09
CA LEU A 41 -6.71 0.30 5.90
C LEU A 41 -7.34 0.61 7.25
N THR A 42 -7.47 1.89 7.60
CA THR A 42 -8.07 2.33 8.86
C THR A 42 -9.55 2.70 8.69
N LYS A 43 -10.29 2.72 9.80
CA LYS A 43 -11.69 3.19 9.84
C LYS A 43 -11.84 4.65 9.44
N GLY A 44 -10.81 5.46 9.68
CA GLY A 44 -10.72 6.84 9.19
C GLY A 44 -10.43 6.97 7.69
N GLY A 45 -10.39 5.86 6.95
CA GLY A 45 -10.12 5.84 5.50
C GLY A 45 -8.66 6.08 5.12
N VAL A 46 -7.72 5.88 6.06
CA VAL A 46 -6.28 5.96 5.76
C VAL A 46 -5.80 4.62 5.24
N LEU A 47 -5.21 4.61 4.05
CA LEU A 47 -4.48 3.49 3.48
C LEU A 47 -2.97 3.72 3.67
N LYS A 48 -2.28 2.76 4.27
CA LYS A 48 -0.83 2.84 4.49
C LYS A 48 -0.12 1.52 4.23
N VAL A 49 1.17 1.62 3.90
CA VAL A 49 2.08 0.48 3.76
C VAL A 49 3.25 0.67 4.72
N GLU A 50 3.55 -0.34 5.53
CA GLU A 50 4.62 -0.32 6.53
C GLU A 50 5.59 -1.50 6.33
N ALA A 51 6.87 -1.28 6.62
CA ALA A 51 7.94 -2.28 6.64
C ALA A 51 8.59 -2.31 8.03
N GLY A 52 8.04 -3.12 8.94
CA GLY A 52 8.37 -3.05 10.36
C GLY A 52 7.96 -1.70 10.95
N ARG A 53 8.93 -0.86 11.33
CA ARG A 53 8.68 0.49 11.88
C ARG A 53 8.76 1.62 10.84
N VAL A 54 9.00 1.29 9.57
CA VAL A 54 9.17 2.27 8.50
C VAL A 54 7.87 2.42 7.72
N LEU A 55 7.33 3.63 7.65
CA LEU A 55 6.19 3.97 6.80
C LEU A 55 6.66 4.19 5.36
N LEU A 56 6.11 3.42 4.41
CA LEU A 56 6.45 3.50 2.99
C LEU A 56 5.43 4.33 2.19
N GLU A 57 4.14 4.19 2.52
CA GLU A 57 3.02 4.90 1.88
C GLU A 57 2.02 5.36 2.93
N TYR A 58 1.40 6.52 2.68
CA TYR A 58 0.32 7.06 3.49
C TYR A 58 -0.64 7.85 2.59
N TRP A 59 -1.90 7.46 2.57
CA TRP A 59 -2.93 8.06 1.75
C TRP A 59 -4.23 8.18 2.54
N ASP A 60 -4.76 9.39 2.65
CA ASP A 60 -6.11 9.62 3.15
C ASP A 60 -7.10 9.50 1.99
N LEU A 61 -7.83 8.37 1.95
CA LEU A 61 -8.75 8.07 0.86
C LEU A 61 -10.08 8.84 0.96
N MET A 62 -10.43 9.37 2.14
CA MET A 62 -11.66 10.15 2.29
C MET A 62 -11.57 11.50 1.59
N ASN A 63 -10.36 12.07 1.57
CA ASN A 63 -10.10 13.40 1.04
C ASN A 63 -9.34 13.40 -0.31
N THR A 64 -8.96 12.23 -0.83
CA THR A 64 -8.11 12.13 -2.03
C THR A 64 -8.80 11.37 -3.16
N ARG A 65 -9.19 12.10 -4.22
CA ARG A 65 -9.64 11.50 -5.50
C ARG A 65 -8.49 11.13 -6.46
N ASP A 66 -7.28 11.49 -6.07
CA ASP A 66 -6.07 11.37 -6.89
C ASP A 66 -5.45 9.96 -6.87
N VAL A 67 -6.03 9.02 -6.11
CA VAL A 67 -5.56 7.64 -6.03
C VAL A 67 -6.55 6.71 -6.72
N LYS A 68 -6.08 6.02 -7.77
CA LYS A 68 -6.82 4.94 -8.43
C LYS A 68 -6.14 3.60 -8.16
N ALA A 69 -6.92 2.63 -7.69
CA ALA A 69 -6.43 1.27 -7.45
C ALA A 69 -6.89 0.33 -8.57
N HIS A 70 -5.97 -0.49 -9.07
CA HIS A 70 -6.23 -1.51 -10.08
C HIS A 70 -5.79 -2.88 -9.55
N ARG A 71 -6.71 -3.83 -9.58
CA ARG A 71 -6.45 -5.23 -9.23
C ARG A 71 -5.93 -5.99 -10.46
N ARG A 72 -4.83 -6.71 -10.30
CA ARG A 72 -4.32 -7.67 -11.28
C ARG A 72 -3.73 -8.89 -10.59
N ALA A 73 -4.34 -10.05 -10.80
CA ALA A 73 -3.94 -11.32 -10.17
C ALA A 73 -3.73 -11.15 -8.65
N HIS A 74 -2.51 -11.38 -8.17
CA HIS A 74 -2.11 -11.26 -6.76
C HIS A 74 -1.56 -9.87 -6.40
N SER A 75 -1.88 -8.83 -7.17
CA SER A 75 -1.29 -7.50 -7.01
C SER A 75 -2.29 -6.35 -7.11
N LEU A 76 -2.11 -5.35 -6.26
CA LEU A 76 -2.82 -4.06 -6.35
C LEU A 76 -1.83 -3.01 -6.85
N LEU A 77 -2.15 -2.37 -7.97
CA LEU A 77 -1.43 -1.23 -8.52
C LEU A 77 -2.20 0.05 -8.18
N PHE A 78 -1.51 1.00 -7.56
CA PHE A 78 -2.02 2.33 -7.26
C PHE A 78 -1.38 3.33 -8.20
N ILE A 79 -2.22 4.13 -8.85
CA ILE A 79 -1.82 5.24 -9.70
C ILE A 79 -2.25 6.51 -8.96
N CYS A 80 -1.28 7.33 -8.61
CA CYS A 80 -1.47 8.52 -7.82
C CYS A 80 -1.10 9.75 -8.66
N THR A 81 -2.02 10.71 -8.81
CA THR A 81 -1.78 11.94 -9.57
C THR A 81 -1.96 13.15 -8.68
N ALA A 82 -0.89 13.58 -8.00
CA ALA A 82 -0.94 14.78 -7.16
C ALA A 82 -0.24 15.94 -7.87
N LYS A 83 -0.92 17.08 -8.02
CA LYS A 83 -0.35 18.34 -8.55
C LYS A 83 0.41 18.19 -9.89
N GLY A 84 -0.10 17.35 -10.80
CA GLY A 84 0.51 17.12 -12.12
C GLY A 84 1.70 16.15 -12.14
N VAL A 85 2.13 15.62 -10.98
CA VAL A 85 3.15 14.58 -10.89
C VAL A 85 2.49 13.22 -10.62
N GLY A 86 2.70 12.28 -11.53
CA GLY A 86 2.19 10.92 -11.42
C GLY A 86 3.20 9.99 -10.74
N ARG A 87 2.82 9.35 -9.63
CA ARG A 87 3.58 8.24 -9.03
C ARG A 87 2.77 6.96 -9.11
N LYS A 88 3.44 5.83 -9.33
CA LYS A 88 2.81 4.50 -9.24
C LYS A 88 3.47 3.70 -8.14
N TRP A 89 2.67 2.96 -7.39
CA TRP A 89 3.17 1.98 -6.44
C TRP A 89 2.29 0.74 -6.44
N ARG A 90 2.83 -0.40 -6.03
CA ARG A 90 2.10 -1.66 -6.00
C ARG A 90 2.51 -2.52 -4.82
N VAL A 91 1.58 -3.38 -4.41
CA VAL A 91 1.82 -4.46 -3.45
C VAL A 91 1.45 -5.79 -4.07
N MET A 92 2.14 -6.86 -3.67
CA MET A 92 1.90 -8.23 -4.10
C MET A 92 1.65 -9.13 -2.89
N PHE A 93 0.67 -10.01 -2.98
CA PHE A 93 0.21 -10.90 -1.90
C PHE A 93 0.61 -12.36 -2.19
N SER A 94 1.01 -13.13 -1.17
CA SER A 94 1.48 -14.53 -1.30
C SER A 94 0.39 -15.53 -1.69
N GLY A 95 -0.88 -15.18 -1.53
CA GLY A 95 -2.02 -16.06 -1.78
C GLY A 95 -3.11 -15.43 -2.65
N GLY A 96 -2.83 -14.27 -3.27
CA GLY A 96 -3.85 -13.46 -3.91
C GLY A 96 -4.38 -12.35 -3.03
N ILE A 97 -5.16 -11.46 -3.67
CA ILE A 97 -5.77 -10.34 -2.98
C ILE A 97 -6.93 -10.91 -2.15
N PRO A 98 -6.94 -10.66 -0.83
CA PRO A 98 -8.04 -11.03 0.05
C PRO A 98 -9.37 -10.56 -0.52
N ALA A 99 -10.42 -11.37 -0.39
CA ALA A 99 -11.76 -10.95 -0.77
C ALA A 99 -12.15 -9.73 0.08
N ALA A 100 -12.86 -8.78 -0.54
CA ALA A 100 -13.56 -7.76 0.23
C ALA A 100 -14.75 -8.46 0.90
N GLU A 101 -14.75 -8.52 2.22
CA GLU A 101 -15.93 -8.90 3.02
C GLU A 101 -16.93 -7.74 3.07
#